data_AF-A0AB35FN71-F1
#
_entry.id   AF-A0AB35FN71-F1
#
_cell.length_a   1.000
_cell.length_b   1.000
_cell.length_c   1.000
_cell.angle_alpha   90.00
_cell.angle_beta   90.00
_cell.angle_gamma   90.00
#
_symmetry.space_group_name_H-M   'P 1'
#
loop_
_entity.id
_entity.type
_entity.pdbx_description
1 polymer ?
#
loop_
_entity_poly.entity_id
_entity_poly.type
_entity_poly.pdbx_seq_one_letter_code
_entity_poly.pdbx_strand_id
1 'polypeptide(L)'
;MKFCLDGKGQQAVYWEVGNGAWKIAWIQDRSNDPSRDWAGTGFYLNVVRATGFQSGPSGNATDFPVAKHLQHLPHKQILANFVTAVAICTGHELQGIDL
;
A
#
# COMPACT_ATOMS: atom_id res chain seq x y z
N MET A 1 4.85 -6.99 -8.65
CA MET A 1 4.73 -5.67 -8.03
C MET A 1 4.64 -4.64 -9.15
N LYS A 2 3.58 -3.85 -9.22
CA LYS A 2 3.34 -2.86 -10.28
C LYS A 2 2.93 -1.55 -9.65
N PHE A 3 3.72 -0.50 -9.87
CA PHE A 3 3.40 0.84 -9.38
C PHE A 3 2.49 1.58 -10.37
N CYS A 4 1.57 2.38 -9.85
CA CYS A 4 0.75 3.29 -10.64
C CYS A 4 0.34 4.50 -9.81
N LEU A 5 -0.38 5.43 -10.45
CA LEU A 5 -1.16 6.43 -9.76
C LEU A 5 -2.60 5.92 -9.63
N ASP A 6 -3.24 6.19 -8.50
CA ASP A 6 -4.66 5.94 -8.32
C ASP A 6 -5.52 7.04 -8.98
N GLY A 7 -6.85 6.91 -8.87
CA GLY A 7 -7.78 7.91 -9.42
C GLY A 7 -7.68 9.31 -8.80
N LYS A 8 -6.85 9.49 -7.76
CA LYS A 8 -6.57 10.77 -7.07
C LYS A 8 -5.13 11.24 -7.31
N GLY A 9 -4.38 10.59 -8.21
CA GLY A 9 -2.98 10.92 -8.47
C GLY A 9 -2.01 10.47 -7.36
N GLN A 10 -2.45 9.63 -6.42
CA GLN A 10 -1.63 9.13 -5.32
C GLN A 10 -0.88 7.87 -5.77
N GLN A 11 0.36 7.73 -5.31
CA GLN A 11 1.16 6.56 -5.63
C GLN A 11 0.57 5.30 -4.96
N ALA A 12 0.36 4.27 -5.77
CA ALA A 12 -0.14 2.97 -5.35
C ALA A 12 0.74 1.84 -5.90
N VAL A 13 0.68 0.69 -5.25
CA VAL A 13 1.35 -0.54 -5.66
C VAL A 13 0.34 -1.69 -5.70
N TYR A 14 0.34 -2.43 -6.80
CA TYR A 14 -0.42 -3.66 -6.96
C TYR A 14 0.52 -4.86 -6.98
N TRP A 15 0.10 -5.98 -6.41
CA TRP A 15 0.83 -7.23 -6.55
C TRP A 15 -0.11 -8.43 -6.51
N GLU A 16 0.29 -9.48 -7.20
CA GLU A 16 -0.37 -10.77 -7.15
C GLU A 16 0.07 -11.52 -5.90
N VAL A 17 -0.90 -12.19 -5.26
CA VAL A 17 -0.67 -13.10 -4.11
C VAL A 17 -0.95 -14.55 -4.51
N GLY A 18 -0.84 -14.88 -5.80
CA GLY A 18 -1.10 -16.20 -6.38
C GLY A 18 -2.56 -16.43 -6.79
N ASN A 19 -2.78 -17.42 -7.68
CA ASN A 19 -4.10 -17.83 -8.17
C ASN A 19 -4.97 -16.69 -8.72
N GLY A 20 -4.36 -15.69 -9.37
CA GLY A 20 -5.06 -14.53 -9.91
C GLY A 20 -5.65 -13.59 -8.85
N ALA A 21 -5.30 -13.76 -7.57
CA ALA A 21 -5.70 -12.84 -6.51
C ALA A 21 -4.72 -11.66 -6.44
N TRP A 22 -5.28 -10.45 -6.35
CA TRP A 22 -4.50 -9.22 -6.30
C TRP A 22 -4.70 -8.48 -4.98
N LYS A 23 -3.68 -7.72 -4.60
CA LYS A 23 -3.75 -6.69 -3.56
C LYS A 23 -3.30 -5.35 -4.12
N ILE A 24 -3.80 -4.28 -3.49
CA ILE A 24 -3.38 -2.91 -3.70
C ILE A 24 -3.01 -2.29 -2.35
N ALA A 25 -1.92 -1.53 -2.32
CA ALA A 25 -1.58 -0.65 -1.23
C ALA A 25 -1.30 0.78 -1.73
N TRP A 26 -1.62 1.77 -0.90
CA TRP A 26 -1.38 3.18 -1.18
C TRP A 26 -1.09 3.93 0.13
N ILE A 27 -0.60 5.15 -0.02
CA ILE A 27 -0.32 6.05 1.09
C ILE A 27 -1.46 7.06 1.20
N GLN A 28 -1.99 7.23 2.41
CA GLN A 28 -2.99 8.24 2.73
C GLN A 28 -2.45 9.22 3.77
N ASP A 29 -2.41 10.50 3.38
CA ASP A 29 -2.21 11.61 4.30
C ASP A 29 -3.51 11.90 5.06
N ARG A 30 -3.42 11.91 6.40
CA ARG A 30 -4.49 12.24 7.35
C ARG A 30 -4.07 13.35 8.31
N SER A 31 -2.97 14.04 8.04
CA SER A 31 -2.44 15.11 8.89
C SER A 31 -3.44 16.27 9.09
N ASN A 32 -4.35 16.45 8.13
CA ASN A 32 -5.43 17.44 8.17
C ASN A 32 -6.79 16.88 8.63
N ASP A 33 -6.87 15.61 9.03
CA ASP A 33 -8.11 14.97 9.49
C ASP A 33 -7.89 14.19 10.81
N PRO A 34 -7.85 14.91 11.95
CA PRO A 34 -7.62 14.29 13.26
C PRO A 34 -8.67 13.24 13.63
N SER A 35 -9.87 13.30 13.06
CA SER A 35 -10.95 12.34 13.34
C SER A 35 -10.65 10.95 12.76
N ARG A 36 -9.77 10.87 11.76
CA ARG A 36 -9.35 9.64 11.08
C ARG A 36 -7.92 9.23 11.41
N ASP A 37 -7.24 9.97 12.28
CA ASP A 37 -5.87 9.72 12.75
C ASP A 37 -5.86 9.08 14.15
N TRP A 38 -6.41 7.87 14.26
CA TRP A 38 -6.51 7.16 15.53
C TRP A 38 -5.15 6.85 16.18
N ALA A 39 -4.08 6.76 15.38
CA ALA A 39 -2.72 6.48 15.85
C ALA A 39 -1.87 7.75 16.07
N GLY A 40 -2.38 8.94 15.78
CA GLY A 40 -1.66 10.20 15.94
C GLY A 40 -0.42 10.34 15.04
N THR A 41 -0.32 9.57 13.95
CA THR A 41 0.80 9.60 13.02
C THR A 41 0.57 10.58 11.87
N GLY A 42 -0.69 10.88 11.54
CA GLY A 42 -1.08 11.70 10.39
C GLY A 42 -0.85 11.01 9.04
N PHE A 43 -0.30 9.81 9.00
CA PHE A 43 0.12 9.15 7.76
C PHE A 43 -0.05 7.65 7.84
N TYR A 44 -0.71 7.07 6.83
CA TYR A 44 -1.13 5.67 6.83
C TYR A 44 -0.78 5.01 5.50
N LEU A 45 -0.31 3.77 5.58
CA LEU A 45 -0.34 2.84 4.47
C LEU A 45 -1.66 2.06 4.56
N ASN A 46 -2.44 2.10 3.51
CA ASN A 46 -3.66 1.31 3.40
C ASN A 46 -3.42 0.12 2.49
N VAL A 47 -4.02 -1.03 2.80
CA VAL A 47 -3.98 -2.22 1.95
C VAL A 47 -5.33 -2.90 1.89
N VAL A 48 -5.68 -3.40 0.71
CA VAL A 48 -6.91 -4.17 0.49
C VAL A 48 -6.73 -5.10 -0.71
N ARG A 49 -7.70 -6.00 -0.92
CA ARG A 49 -7.77 -6.83 -2.13
C ARG A 49 -8.09 -5.97 -3.35
N ALA A 50 -7.68 -6.44 -4.52
CA ALA A 50 -8.08 -5.93 -5.81
C ALA A 50 -8.51 -7.11 -6.70
N THR A 51 -9.31 -6.86 -7.73
CA THR A 51 -9.70 -7.88 -8.70
C THR A 51 -8.71 -7.99 -9.86
N GLY A 52 -7.83 -7.02 -10.02
CA GLY A 52 -6.76 -7.02 -11.02
C GLY A 52 -5.85 -5.80 -10.90
N PHE A 53 -4.87 -5.69 -11.81
CA PHE A 53 -4.06 -4.49 -11.92
C PHE A 53 -4.93 -3.28 -12.30
N GLN A 54 -4.82 -2.19 -11.54
CA GLN A 54 -5.61 -0.95 -11.72
C GLN A 54 -7.13 -1.14 -11.65
N SER A 55 -7.64 -2.24 -11.07
CA SER A 55 -9.08 -2.44 -10.86
C SER A 55 -9.65 -1.61 -9.70
N GLY A 56 -8.79 -0.93 -8.94
CA GLY A 56 -9.16 -0.27 -7.70
C GLY A 56 -9.32 -1.23 -6.51
N PRO A 57 -9.59 -0.67 -5.31
CA PRO A 57 -9.75 -1.42 -4.07
C PRO A 57 -11.07 -2.23 -4.03
N SER A 58 -11.03 -3.42 -3.43
CA SER A 58 -12.17 -4.31 -3.24
C SER A 58 -12.34 -4.72 -1.78
N GLY A 59 -13.24 -4.02 -1.07
CA GLY A 59 -13.57 -4.25 0.34
C GLY A 59 -13.03 -3.16 1.27
N ASN A 60 -12.98 -3.47 2.56
CA ASN A 60 -12.50 -2.54 3.60
C ASN A 60 -10.98 -2.56 3.68
N ALA A 61 -10.36 -1.38 3.59
CA ALA A 61 -8.92 -1.24 3.72
C ALA A 61 -8.47 -1.47 5.17
N THR A 62 -7.32 -2.13 5.31
CA THR A 62 -6.59 -2.19 6.58
C THR A 62 -5.63 -1.01 6.65
N ASP A 63 -5.58 -0.37 7.82
CA ASP A 63 -4.79 0.82 8.09
C ASP A 63 -3.50 0.47 8.84
N PHE A 64 -2.35 0.84 8.30
CA PHE A 64 -1.04 0.72 8.93
C PHE A 64 -0.44 2.12 9.17
N PRO A 65 -0.37 2.60 10.42
CA PRO A 65 0.26 3.88 10.72
C PRO A 65 1.74 3.89 10.34
N VAL A 66 2.19 4.93 9.63
CA VAL A 66 3.61 5.12 9.27
C VAL A 66 4.29 5.93 10.37
N ALA A 67 5.36 5.39 10.96
CA ALA A 67 6.10 6.06 12.01
C ALA A 67 6.63 7.43 11.54
N LYS A 68 6.45 8.48 12.37
CA LYS A 68 6.77 9.88 12.01
C LYS A 68 8.18 10.06 11.45
N HIS A 69 9.18 9.42 12.06
CA HIS A 69 10.57 9.52 11.63
C HIS A 69 10.85 8.85 10.27
N LEU A 70 9.92 8.05 9.73
CA LEU A 70 10.02 7.39 8.41
C LEU A 70 9.17 8.06 7.33
N GLN A 71 8.35 9.06 7.67
CA GLN A 71 7.45 9.73 6.71
C GLN A 71 8.18 10.55 5.65
N HIS A 72 9.47 10.83 5.83
CA HIS A 72 10.32 11.48 4.83
C HIS A 72 10.72 10.55 3.67
N LEU A 73 10.51 9.23 3.81
CA LEU A 73 10.84 8.28 2.76
C LEU A 73 9.89 8.47 1.56
N PRO A 74 10.38 8.33 0.32
CA PRO A 74 9.52 8.32 -0.87
C PRO A 74 8.40 7.29 -0.74
N HIS A 75 7.17 7.63 -1.17
CA HIS A 75 6.04 6.72 -1.06
C HIS A 75 6.31 5.38 -1.76
N LYS A 76 6.95 5.42 -2.94
CA LYS A 76 7.40 4.22 -3.66
C LYS A 76 8.22 3.28 -2.76
N GLN A 77 9.14 3.84 -1.97
CA GLN A 77 10.01 3.08 -1.09
C GLN A 77 9.24 2.49 0.10
N ILE A 78 8.35 3.27 0.75
CA ILE A 78 7.50 2.77 1.84
C ILE A 78 6.64 1.60 1.35
N LEU A 79 6.00 1.77 0.20
CA LEU A 79 5.15 0.76 -0.43
C LEU A 79 5.95 -0.49 -0.84
N ALA A 80 7.13 -0.33 -1.44
CA ALA A 80 8.01 -1.44 -1.80
C ALA A 80 8.47 -2.23 -0.57
N ASN A 81 8.86 -1.53 0.50
CA ASN A 81 9.28 -2.16 1.75
C ASN A 81 8.13 -2.98 2.37
N PHE A 82 6.92 -2.42 2.39
CA PHE A 82 5.74 -3.13 2.88
C PHE A 82 5.43 -4.38 2.05
N VAL A 83 5.36 -4.27 0.73
CA VAL A 83 5.05 -5.41 -0.16
C VAL A 83 6.12 -6.49 -0.04
N THR A 84 7.39 -6.10 0.03
CA THR A 84 8.52 -7.03 0.25
C THR A 84 8.39 -7.74 1.59
N ALA A 85 8.09 -7.03 2.68
CA ALA A 85 7.88 -7.64 3.99
C ALA A 85 6.69 -8.62 3.99
N VAL A 86 5.58 -8.26 3.34
CA VAL A 86 4.42 -9.15 3.18
C VAL A 86 4.81 -10.41 2.40
N ALA A 87 5.57 -10.29 1.31
CA ALA A 87 6.05 -11.43 0.53
C ALA A 87 6.94 -12.36 1.35
N ILE A 88 7.89 -11.80 2.11
CA ILE A 88 8.74 -12.55 3.05
C ILE A 88 7.89 -13.35 4.05
N CYS A 89 6.88 -12.71 4.66
CA CYS A 89 6.05 -13.34 5.69
C CYS A 89 5.06 -14.37 5.14
N THR A 90 4.67 -14.27 3.87
CA THR A 90 3.62 -15.11 3.27
C THR A 90 4.17 -16.19 2.33
N GLY A 91 5.42 -16.09 1.91
CA GLY A 91 6.02 -16.99 0.92
C GLY A 91 5.51 -16.78 -0.50
N HIS A 92 4.73 -15.72 -0.76
CA HIS A 92 4.27 -15.41 -2.11
C HIS A 92 5.36 -14.68 -2.91
N GLU A 93 5.77 -15.28 -4.03
CA GLU A 93 6.71 -14.67 -4.96
C GLU A 93 6.17 -13.39 -5.57
N LEU A 94 6.98 -12.34 -5.58
CA LEU A 94 6.67 -11.11 -6.28
C LEU A 94 7.01 -11.26 -7.76
N GLN A 95 6.01 -11.23 -8.63
CA GLN A 95 6.23 -11.22 -10.07
C GLN A 95 6.49 -9.82 -10.61
N GLY A 96 7.34 -9.69 -11.65
CA GLY A 96 7.61 -8.40 -12.31
C GLY A 96 8.24 -7.37 -11.35
N ILE A 97 9.30 -7.78 -10.67
CA ILE A 97 10.06 -6.93 -9.76
C ILE A 97 10.87 -5.92 -10.57
N ASP A 98 10.68 -4.63 -10.27
CA ASP A 98 11.57 -3.55 -10.70
C ASP A 98 12.03 -2.84 -9.42
N LEU A 99 13.11 -3.36 -8.83
CA LEU A 99 13.72 -2.87 -7.58
C LEU A 99 14.59 -1.65 -7.84
#